data_AF-A0A0B6XVP8-F1
#
_entry.id   AF-A0A0B6XVP8-F1
#
_cell.length_a   1.000
_cell.length_b   1.000
_cell.length_c   1.000
_cell.angle_alpha   90.00
_cell.angle_beta   90.00
_cell.angle_gamma   90.00
#
_symmetry.space_group_name_H-M   'P 1'
#
loop_
_entity.id
_entity.type
_entity.pdbx_description
1 polymer ?
#
loop_
_entity_poly.entity_id
_entity_poly.type
_entity_poly.pdbx_seq_one_letter_code
_entity_poly.pdbx_strand_id
1 'polypeptide(L)'
;TIPDILEDFDLSLNKLYQPEMDSTLKYLPFLTKIPGKFKTAVDHARFVKTLAYELIYYSQKKTHVADHPRGITDLLIDYQNTAGYEWMKNDEQHIVAFIVSLFMAAHLTSRA
;
A
#
# COMPACT_ATOMS: atom_id res chain seq x y z
N THR A 1 12.03 -7.98 -8.35
CA THR A 1 11.97 -6.74 -9.17
C THR A 1 10.85 -5.85 -8.65
N ILE A 2 10.66 -4.63 -9.18
CA ILE A 2 9.51 -3.78 -8.79
C ILE A 2 8.17 -4.51 -9.05
N PRO A 3 7.93 -5.06 -10.26
CA PRO A 3 6.72 -5.85 -10.52
C PRO A 3 6.50 -6.99 -9.52
N ASP A 4 7.53 -7.75 -9.18
CA ASP A 4 7.38 -8.90 -8.26
C ASP A 4 6.93 -8.47 -6.86
N ILE A 5 7.44 -7.35 -6.34
CA ILE A 5 7.05 -6.83 -5.01
C ILE A 5 5.58 -6.36 -5.03
N LEU A 6 5.19 -5.71 -6.12
CA LEU A 6 3.83 -5.21 -6.31
C LEU A 6 2.82 -6.36 -6.50
N GLU A 7 3.22 -7.41 -7.22
CA GLU A 7 2.42 -8.62 -7.36
C GLU A 7 2.30 -9.39 -6.04
N ASP A 8 3.40 -9.58 -5.30
CA ASP A 8 3.36 -10.27 -4.00
C ASP A 8 2.52 -9.48 -2.97
N PHE A 9 2.56 -8.15 -3.04
CA PHE A 9 1.68 -7.31 -2.24
C PHE A 9 0.20 -7.55 -2.57
N ASP A 10 -0.17 -7.55 -3.85
CA ASP A 10 -1.54 -7.85 -4.27
C ASP A 10 -1.98 -9.26 -3.85
N LEU A 11 -1.19 -10.28 -4.15
CA LEU A 11 -1.50 -11.67 -3.80
C LEU A 11 -1.64 -11.86 -2.29
N SER A 12 -0.80 -11.19 -1.50
CA SER A 12 -0.85 -11.23 -0.05
C SER A 12 -2.11 -10.59 0.51
N LEU A 13 -2.55 -9.46 -0.06
CA LEU A 13 -3.83 -8.84 0.31
C LEU A 13 -5.01 -9.72 -0.09
N ASN A 14 -5.02 -10.25 -1.32
CA ASN A 14 -6.06 -11.16 -1.79
C ASN A 14 -6.20 -12.39 -0.89
N LYS A 15 -5.07 -12.94 -0.40
CA LYS A 15 -5.06 -14.04 0.56
C LYS A 15 -5.74 -13.67 1.88
N LEU A 16 -5.54 -12.45 2.39
CA LEU A 16 -6.19 -12.00 3.62
C LEU A 16 -7.69 -11.75 3.44
N TYR A 17 -8.12 -11.32 2.25
CA TYR A 17 -9.53 -11.09 1.91
C TYR A 17 -10.30 -12.36 1.53
N GLN A 18 -9.66 -13.54 1.49
CA GLN A 18 -10.38 -14.79 1.31
C GLN A 18 -11.37 -15.00 2.46
N PRO A 19 -12.61 -15.49 2.21
CA PRO A 19 -13.67 -15.54 3.22
C PRO A 19 -13.29 -16.25 4.53
N GLU A 20 -12.54 -17.36 4.43
CA GLU A 20 -12.05 -18.09 5.61
C GLU A 20 -11.07 -17.23 6.42
N MET A 21 -10.12 -16.59 5.74
CA MET A 21 -9.10 -15.77 6.36
C MET A 21 -9.70 -14.52 7.01
N ASP A 22 -10.52 -13.78 6.27
CA ASP A 22 -11.17 -12.57 6.75
C ASP A 22 -12.07 -12.87 7.97
N SER A 23 -12.95 -13.86 7.85
CA SER A 23 -13.85 -14.25 8.95
C SER A 23 -13.06 -14.69 10.19
N THR A 24 -12.01 -15.51 10.00
CA THR A 24 -11.22 -16.00 11.13
C THR A 24 -10.46 -14.88 11.82
N LEU A 25 -9.83 -13.99 11.06
CA LEU A 25 -9.09 -12.86 11.64
C LEU A 25 -10.02 -11.86 12.34
N LYS A 26 -11.26 -11.70 11.84
CA LYS A 26 -12.29 -10.87 12.47
C LYS A 26 -12.75 -11.42 13.82
N TYR A 27 -13.06 -12.72 13.92
CA TYR A 27 -13.61 -13.31 15.14
C TYR A 27 -12.55 -13.85 16.11
N LEU A 28 -11.37 -14.22 15.61
CA LEU A 28 -10.27 -14.80 16.39
C LEU A 28 -8.95 -14.05 16.13
N PRO A 29 -8.87 -12.74 16.40
CA PRO A 29 -7.71 -11.91 16.05
C PRO A 29 -6.42 -12.33 16.77
N PHE A 30 -6.53 -13.02 17.91
CA PHE A 30 -5.38 -13.52 18.67
C PHE A 30 -4.57 -14.58 17.90
N LEU A 31 -5.15 -15.22 16.87
CA LEU A 31 -4.43 -16.16 16.00
C LEU A 31 -3.29 -15.50 15.21
N THR A 32 -3.29 -14.17 15.09
CA THR A 32 -2.17 -13.41 14.52
C THR A 32 -0.92 -13.40 15.42
N LYS A 33 -1.06 -13.81 16.68
CA LYS A 33 0.05 -13.84 17.66
C LYS A 33 0.62 -15.25 17.86
N ILE A 34 -0.06 -16.28 17.35
CA ILE A 34 0.32 -17.69 17.52
C ILE A 34 0.99 -18.19 16.24
N PRO A 35 2.12 -18.92 16.31
CA PRO A 35 2.72 -19.53 15.12
C PRO A 35 1.71 -20.37 14.34
N GLY A 36 1.60 -20.13 13.03
CA GLY A 36 0.64 -20.83 12.16
C GLY A 36 0.21 -19.99 10.97
N LYS A 37 -0.69 -20.53 10.16
CA LYS A 37 -1.08 -19.95 8.86
C LYS A 37 -1.57 -18.50 8.94
N PHE A 38 -2.31 -18.15 9.99
CA PHE A 38 -2.88 -16.81 10.18
C PHE A 38 -1.80 -15.76 10.47
N LYS A 39 -0.92 -16.04 11.43
CA LYS A 39 0.23 -15.19 11.73
C LYS A 39 1.14 -15.04 10.52
N THR A 40 1.49 -16.15 9.86
CA THR A 40 2.35 -16.12 8.66
C THR A 40 1.74 -15.26 7.55
N ALA A 41 0.44 -15.40 7.28
CA ALA A 41 -0.23 -14.60 6.24
C ALA A 41 -0.22 -13.09 6.58
N VAL A 42 -0.53 -12.72 7.83
CA VAL A 42 -0.57 -11.32 8.25
C VAL A 42 0.83 -10.70 8.29
N ASP A 43 1.83 -11.45 8.78
CA ASP A 43 3.21 -10.96 8.83
C ASP A 43 3.79 -10.77 7.43
N HIS A 44 3.55 -11.73 6.54
CA HIS A 44 3.96 -11.61 5.13
C HIS A 44 3.29 -10.39 4.49
N ALA A 45 1.97 -10.26 4.60
CA ALA A 45 1.23 -9.10 4.08
C ALA A 45 1.76 -7.76 4.62
N ARG A 46 2.10 -7.68 5.92
CA ARG A 46 2.71 -6.47 6.52
C ARG A 46 4.10 -6.18 5.95
N PHE A 47 4.92 -7.22 5.77
CA PHE A 47 6.25 -7.10 5.21
C PHE A 47 6.19 -6.57 3.77
N VAL A 48 5.41 -7.22 2.89
CA VAL A 48 5.31 -6.82 1.48
C VAL A 48 4.62 -5.46 1.32
N LYS A 49 3.66 -5.11 2.19
CA LYS A 49 3.07 -3.76 2.24
C LYS A 49 4.13 -2.70 2.46
N THR A 50 5.03 -2.92 3.43
CA THR A 50 6.12 -1.98 3.74
C THR A 50 7.03 -1.81 2.53
N LEU A 51 7.39 -2.89 1.84
CA LEU A 51 8.20 -2.82 0.62
C LEU A 51 7.49 -2.08 -0.51
N ALA A 52 6.20 -2.37 -0.74
CA ALA A 52 5.41 -1.70 -1.76
C ALA A 52 5.30 -0.19 -1.47
N TYR A 53 5.09 0.21 -0.20
CA TYR A 53 4.99 1.62 0.17
C TYR A 53 6.33 2.34 0.00
N GLU A 54 7.45 1.67 0.29
CA GLU A 54 8.78 2.22 0.02
C GLU A 54 8.98 2.50 -1.48
N LEU A 55 8.55 1.58 -2.35
CA LEU A 55 8.66 1.75 -3.79
C LEU A 55 7.73 2.82 -4.37
N ILE A 56 6.45 2.80 -3.97
CA ILE A 56 5.41 3.63 -4.57
C ILE A 56 5.49 5.09 -4.09
N TYR A 57 5.89 5.30 -2.83
CA TYR A 57 5.84 6.61 -2.21
C TYR A 57 7.19 7.07 -1.65
N TYR A 58 7.79 6.35 -0.69
CA TYR A 58 8.92 6.90 0.07
C TYR A 58 10.17 7.11 -0.77
N SER A 59 10.50 6.21 -1.71
CA SER A 59 11.63 6.38 -2.62
C SER A 59 11.44 7.54 -3.60
N GLN A 60 10.22 7.72 -4.10
CA GLN A 60 9.86 8.86 -4.96
C GLN A 60 10.00 10.17 -4.18
N LYS A 61 9.44 10.24 -2.96
CA LYS A 61 9.53 11.39 -2.06
C LYS A 61 10.97 11.78 -1.73
N LYS A 62 11.85 10.81 -1.48
CA LYS A 62 13.29 11.07 -1.19
C LYS A 62 14.03 11.72 -2.35
N THR A 63 13.61 11.46 -3.58
CA THR A 63 14.27 11.91 -4.81
C THR A 63 13.46 12.97 -5.55
N HIS A 64 12.41 13.49 -4.90
CA HIS A 64 11.49 14.45 -5.46
C HIS A 64 12.18 15.79 -5.75
N VAL A 65 11.86 16.37 -6.90
CA VAL A 65 12.30 17.71 -7.30
C VAL A 65 11.05 18.53 -7.55
N ALA A 66 10.89 19.61 -6.78
CA ALA A 66 9.75 20.50 -6.88
C ALA A 66 9.60 21.05 -8.31
N ASP A 67 8.35 21.18 -8.75
CA ASP A 67 7.97 21.68 -10.09
C ASP A 67 8.46 20.81 -11.27
N HIS A 68 9.02 19.63 -11.00
CA HIS A 68 9.53 18.68 -12.01
C HIS A 68 8.96 17.26 -11.78
N PRO A 69 7.64 17.08 -11.87
CA PRO A 69 7.00 15.81 -11.50
C PRO A 69 7.34 14.69 -12.48
N ARG A 70 7.76 13.53 -11.95
CA ARG A 70 8.02 12.31 -12.73
C ARG A 70 6.78 11.40 -12.84
N GLY A 71 5.73 11.72 -12.09
CA GLY A 71 4.50 10.94 -12.05
C GLY A 71 3.53 11.45 -10.99
N ILE A 72 2.43 10.69 -10.79
CA ILE A 72 1.34 11.10 -9.88
C ILE A 72 1.80 11.29 -8.43
N THR A 73 2.76 10.50 -7.97
CA THR A 73 3.32 10.63 -6.62
C THR A 73 3.97 12.00 -6.41
N ASP A 74 4.80 12.45 -7.35
CA ASP A 74 5.45 13.76 -7.27
C ASP A 74 4.42 14.89 -7.33
N LEU A 75 3.41 14.78 -8.20
CA LEU A 75 2.32 15.76 -8.25
C LEU A 75 1.62 15.92 -6.90
N LEU A 76 1.26 14.80 -6.25
CA LEU A 76 0.60 14.84 -4.94
C LEU A 76 1.52 15.43 -3.85
N ILE A 77 2.83 15.18 -3.94
CA ILE A 77 3.83 15.79 -3.07
C ILE A 77 3.93 17.31 -3.30
N ASP A 78 3.86 17.79 -4.54
CA ASP A 78 3.82 19.23 -4.83
C ASP A 78 2.53 19.87 -4.28
N TYR A 79 1.38 19.23 -4.51
CA TYR A 79 0.07 19.74 -4.08
C TYR A 79 -0.07 19.86 -2.56
N GLN A 80 0.67 19.07 -1.76
CA GLN A 80 0.57 19.15 -0.29
C GLN A 80 0.94 20.54 0.27
N ASN A 81 1.66 21.37 -0.49
CA ASN A 81 2.05 22.72 -0.10
C ASN A 81 1.13 23.81 -0.70
N THR A 82 0.09 23.42 -1.44
CA THR A 82 -0.88 24.34 -2.04
C THR A 82 -2.03 24.62 -1.07
N ALA A 83 -2.53 25.87 -1.06
CA ALA A 83 -3.64 26.26 -0.20
C ALA A 83 -4.89 25.39 -0.47
N GLY A 84 -5.49 24.84 0.60
CA GLY A 84 -6.66 23.95 0.53
C GLY A 84 -6.32 22.45 0.46
N TYR A 85 -5.04 22.10 0.40
CA TYR A 85 -4.54 20.73 0.30
C TYR A 85 -3.69 20.30 1.51
N GLU A 86 -3.70 21.08 2.58
CA GLU A 86 -2.89 20.87 3.79
C GLU A 86 -3.21 19.54 4.49
N TRP A 87 -4.41 19.00 4.28
CA TRP A 87 -4.79 17.68 4.78
C TRP A 87 -3.84 16.57 4.30
N MET A 88 -3.28 16.67 3.08
CA MET A 88 -2.28 15.73 2.56
C MET A 88 -0.92 15.85 3.26
N LYS A 89 -0.60 17.05 3.76
CA LYS A 89 0.65 17.33 4.48
C LYS A 89 0.59 16.87 5.94
N ASN A 90 -0.59 16.97 6.55
CA ASN A 90 -0.81 16.60 7.94
C ASN A 90 -0.72 15.09 8.19
N ASP A 91 -1.07 14.29 7.18
CA ASP A 91 -0.92 12.84 7.22
C ASP A 91 -0.56 12.29 5.84
N GLU A 92 0.67 11.83 5.69
CA GLU A 92 1.15 11.23 4.44
C GLU A 92 0.41 9.94 4.06
N GLN A 93 -0.29 9.28 5.01
CA GLN A 93 -1.12 8.12 4.71
C GLN A 93 -2.23 8.45 3.73
N HIS A 94 -2.66 9.70 3.62
CA HIS A 94 -3.62 10.12 2.59
C HIS A 94 -3.08 9.94 1.17
N ILE A 95 -1.84 10.39 0.92
CA ILE A 95 -1.18 10.23 -0.38
C ILE A 95 -0.88 8.76 -0.63
N VAL A 96 -0.32 8.06 0.37
CA VAL A 96 0.01 6.63 0.27
C VAL A 96 -1.23 5.80 -0.05
N ALA A 97 -2.33 5.98 0.70
CA ALA A 97 -3.57 5.24 0.49
C ALA A 97 -4.18 5.52 -0.88
N PHE A 98 -4.15 6.78 -1.35
CA PHE A 98 -4.62 7.13 -2.68
C PHE A 98 -3.84 6.39 -3.78
N ILE A 99 -2.50 6.47 -3.76
CA ILE A 99 -1.67 5.84 -4.80
C ILE A 99 -1.78 4.31 -4.73
N VAL A 100 -1.78 3.73 -3.53
CA VAL A 100 -1.94 2.28 -3.34
C VAL A 100 -3.31 1.82 -3.83
N SER A 101 -4.39 2.57 -3.56
CA SER A 101 -5.72 2.23 -4.05
C SER A 101 -5.79 2.23 -5.57
N LEU A 102 -5.16 3.21 -6.23
CA LEU A 102 -5.05 3.27 -7.69
C LEU A 102 -4.28 2.07 -8.25
N PHE A 103 -3.13 1.74 -7.66
CA PHE A 103 -2.34 0.58 -8.05
C PHE A 103 -3.16 -0.72 -7.93
N MET A 104 -3.76 -0.95 -6.77
CA MET A 104 -4.56 -2.15 -6.50
C MET A 104 -5.78 -2.22 -7.43
N ALA A 105 -6.48 -1.11 -7.64
CA ALA A 105 -7.61 -1.06 -8.57
C ALA A 105 -7.18 -1.42 -9.98
N ALA A 106 -6.11 -0.78 -10.50
CA ALA A 106 -5.60 -1.07 -11.83
C ALA A 106 -5.21 -2.55 -11.98
N HIS A 107 -4.50 -3.11 -11.01
CA HIS A 107 -4.05 -4.50 -11.04
C HIS A 107 -5.20 -5.51 -10.91
N LEU A 108 -6.20 -5.25 -10.07
CA LEU A 108 -7.35 -6.13 -9.88
C LEU A 108 -8.35 -6.09 -11.03
N THR A 109 -8.64 -4.91 -11.59
CA THR A 109 -9.67 -4.77 -12.64
C THR A 109 -9.13 -5.01 -14.04
N SER A 110 -7.83 -4.84 -14.24
CA SER A 110 -7.19 -4.90 -15.57
C SER A 110 -6.30 -6.12 -15.74
N ARG A 111 -6.24 -7.02 -14.74
CA ARG A 111 -5.74 -8.39 -14.90
C ARG A 111 -6.67 -9.13 -15.87
N ALA A 112 -6.35 -9.04 -17.15
CA ALA A 112 -6.88 -9.91 -18.19
C ALA A 112 -6.14 -11.26 -18.18
#